data_AF-A0A0S3RJC4-F1
#
_entry.id   AF-A0A0S3RJC4-F1
#
_cell.length_a   1.000
_cell.length_b   1.000
_cell.length_c   1.000
_cell.angle_alpha   90.00
_cell.angle_beta   90.00
_cell.angle_gamma   90.00
#
_symmetry.space_group_name_H-M   'P 1'
#
loop_
_entity.id
_entity.type
_entity.pdbx_description
1 polymer ?
#
loop_
_entity_poly.entity_id
_entity_poly.type
_entity_poly.pdbx_seq_one_letter_code
_entity_poly.pdbx_strand_id
1 'polypeptide(L)'
;MVSWKMEKRVFADARMMLMMCGIGVMVMAMGKLPLISAQWECGNVWGVYMQCDRYVRREGPTVQPSPGCCNALESSNVTCLCPYFAQHEDTYSIDKVIYVLNYCGTPLASGTKCGNYTAP
;
A
#
# COMPACT_ATOMS: atom_id res chain seq x y z
N MET A 1 2.03 10.80 -41.29
CA MET A 1 0.59 10.50 -41.54
C MET A 1 0.29 9.03 -41.20
N VAL A 2 0.59 8.58 -39.97
CA VAL A 2 0.44 7.17 -39.54
C VAL A 2 -0.16 7.04 -38.13
N SER A 3 -0.07 8.09 -37.29
CA SER A 3 -0.56 8.07 -35.90
C SER A 3 -2.08 7.93 -35.76
N TRP A 4 -2.87 8.49 -36.68
CA TRP A 4 -4.35 8.50 -36.60
C TRP A 4 -5.03 7.17 -36.94
N LYS A 5 -4.31 6.17 -37.48
CA LYS A 5 -4.89 4.89 -37.96
C LYS A 5 -4.86 3.79 -36.89
N MET A 6 -4.01 3.91 -35.86
CA MET A 6 -3.88 2.92 -34.78
C MET A 6 -4.97 3.10 -33.71
N GLU A 7 -5.31 4.34 -33.35
CA GLU A 7 -6.36 4.65 -32.37
C GLU A 7 -7.72 4.09 -32.80
N LYS A 8 -8.10 4.22 -34.08
CA LYS A 8 -9.40 3.75 -34.57
C LYS A 8 -9.55 2.23 -34.64
N ARG A 9 -8.45 1.48 -34.66
CA ARG A 9 -8.49 0.01 -34.68
C ARG A 9 -8.62 -0.59 -33.27
N VAL A 10 -8.07 0.07 -32.25
CA VAL A 10 -8.19 -0.37 -30.85
C VAL A 10 -9.65 -0.29 -30.35
N PHE A 11 -10.46 0.64 -30.86
CA PHE A 11 -11.86 0.82 -30.47
C PHE A 11 -12.90 0.02 -31.29
N ALA A 12 -12.53 -0.64 -32.39
CA ALA A 12 -13.51 -1.24 -33.32
C ALA A 12 -13.85 -2.71 -33.04
N ASP A 13 -13.06 -3.40 -32.22
CA ASP A 13 -13.33 -4.81 -31.90
C ASP A 13 -14.24 -4.89 -30.68
N ALA A 14 -15.46 -5.42 -30.86
CA ALA A 14 -16.41 -5.65 -29.77
C ALA A 14 -15.80 -6.48 -28.62
N ARG A 15 -14.81 -7.32 -28.92
CA ARG A 15 -14.01 -8.07 -27.93
C ARG A 15 -13.12 -7.17 -27.06
N MET A 16 -12.58 -6.08 -27.62
CA MET A 16 -11.78 -5.09 -26.90
C MET A 16 -12.66 -4.18 -26.04
N MET A 17 -13.82 -3.75 -26.56
CA MET A 17 -14.82 -3.04 -25.75
C MET A 17 -15.32 -3.91 -24.59
N LEU A 18 -15.55 -5.21 -24.81
CA LEU A 18 -15.91 -6.16 -23.75
C LEU A 18 -14.77 -6.36 -22.74
N MET A 19 -13.50 -6.30 -23.16
CA MET A 19 -12.37 -6.31 -22.24
C MET A 19 -12.27 -5.03 -21.43
N MET A 20 -12.50 -3.84 -22.01
CA MET A 20 -12.48 -2.58 -21.27
C MET A 20 -13.69 -2.43 -20.33
N CYS A 21 -14.89 -2.81 -20.78
CA CYS A 21 -16.07 -2.89 -19.93
C CYS A 21 -15.92 -3.98 -18.86
N GLY A 22 -15.37 -5.14 -19.21
CA GLY A 22 -15.14 -6.25 -18.29
C GLY A 22 -14.09 -5.91 -17.23
N ILE A 23 -12.94 -5.37 -17.62
CA ILE A 23 -11.90 -4.88 -16.70
C ILE A 23 -12.45 -3.71 -15.88
N GLY A 24 -13.19 -2.77 -16.49
CA GLY A 24 -13.84 -1.67 -15.79
C GLY A 24 -14.83 -2.14 -14.72
N VAL A 25 -15.66 -3.15 -15.03
CA VAL A 25 -16.60 -3.77 -14.09
C VAL A 25 -15.87 -4.57 -13.01
N MET A 26 -14.77 -5.26 -13.34
CA MET A 26 -13.96 -5.98 -12.34
C MET A 26 -13.23 -5.03 -11.38
N VAL A 27 -12.67 -3.92 -11.89
CA VAL A 27 -12.05 -2.87 -11.05
C VAL A 27 -13.09 -2.21 -10.14
N MET A 28 -14.32 -1.96 -10.64
CA MET A 28 -15.41 -1.44 -9.81
C MET A 28 -15.93 -2.45 -8.78
N ALA A 29 -15.97 -3.75 -9.11
CA ALA A 29 -16.35 -4.82 -8.17
C ALA A 29 -15.30 -5.06 -7.07
N MET A 30 -14.03 -4.71 -7.33
CA MET A 30 -12.95 -4.66 -6.35
C MET A 30 -12.91 -3.35 -5.54
N GLY A 31 -14.01 -2.60 -5.51
CA GLY A 31 -14.21 -1.35 -4.73
C GLY A 31 -14.20 -1.52 -3.20
N LYS A 32 -13.44 -2.48 -2.68
CA LYS A 32 -13.10 -2.64 -1.26
C LYS A 32 -11.60 -2.82 -1.05
N LEU A 33 -10.77 -2.12 -1.83
CA LEU A 33 -9.37 -1.91 -1.42
C LEU A 33 -9.31 -0.63 -0.57
N PRO A 34 -9.13 -0.73 0.76
CA PRO A 34 -8.92 0.43 1.65
C PRO A 34 -7.66 1.25 1.27
N LEU A 35 -6.91 0.79 0.27
CA LEU A 35 -5.73 1.44 -0.27
C LEU A 35 -6.07 2.74 -1.03
N ILE A 36 -7.25 2.87 -1.63
CA ILE A 36 -7.59 4.08 -2.40
C ILE A 36 -7.73 5.30 -1.48
N SER A 37 -8.26 5.16 -0.25
CA SER A 37 -8.35 6.29 0.69
C SER A 37 -7.01 6.59 1.36
N ALA A 38 -6.25 5.57 1.75
CA ALA A 38 -4.96 5.78 2.41
C ALA A 38 -3.89 6.30 1.43
N GLN A 39 -3.97 6.00 0.13
CA GLN A 39 -2.94 6.40 -0.84
C GLN A 39 -2.87 7.93 -1.05
N TRP A 40 -3.98 8.65 -0.96
CA TRP A 40 -3.96 10.11 -1.08
C TRP A 40 -3.59 10.81 0.23
N GLU A 41 -3.91 10.22 1.39
CA GLU A 41 -3.58 10.79 2.71
C GLU A 41 -2.14 10.45 3.15
N CYS A 42 -1.70 9.22 2.89
CA CYS A 42 -0.45 8.68 3.42
C CYS A 42 0.65 8.51 2.36
N GLY A 43 0.39 8.82 1.09
CA GLY A 43 1.37 8.71 0.01
C GLY A 43 1.56 7.27 -0.48
N ASN A 44 2.80 6.75 -0.43
CA ASN A 44 3.17 5.46 -1.04
C ASN A 44 2.67 4.20 -0.31
N VAL A 45 1.38 4.13 0.01
CA VAL A 45 0.75 3.01 0.73
C VAL A 45 0.87 1.69 -0.04
N TRP A 46 0.67 1.72 -1.35
CA TRP A 46 0.80 0.54 -2.20
C TRP A 46 2.23 -0.02 -2.18
N GLY A 47 3.24 0.85 -2.24
CA GLY A 47 4.64 0.44 -2.14
C GLY A 47 4.93 -0.20 -0.78
N VAL A 48 4.42 0.38 0.31
CA VAL A 48 4.56 -0.19 1.65
C VAL A 48 3.87 -1.54 1.75
N TYR A 49 2.65 -1.69 1.23
CA TYR A 49 1.97 -2.98 1.21
C TYR A 49 2.78 -4.04 0.45
N MET A 50 3.19 -3.76 -0.78
CA MET A 50 3.91 -4.73 -1.63
C MET A 50 5.29 -5.10 -1.09
N GLN A 51 6.01 -4.14 -0.48
CA GLN A 51 7.39 -4.34 -0.04
C GLN A 51 7.51 -4.73 1.43
N CYS A 52 6.61 -4.24 2.29
CA CYS A 52 6.74 -4.36 3.73
C CYS A 52 5.83 -5.42 4.38
N ASP A 53 4.75 -5.86 3.72
CA ASP A 53 3.72 -6.75 4.30
C ASP A 53 4.31 -7.95 5.07
N ARG A 54 5.23 -8.70 4.44
CA ARG A 54 5.85 -9.88 5.07
C ARG A 54 6.64 -9.60 6.36
N TYR A 55 7.12 -8.38 6.57
CA TYR A 55 7.92 -8.00 7.73
C TYR A 55 7.07 -7.51 8.89
N VAL A 56 5.86 -7.02 8.60
CA VAL A 56 4.96 -6.42 9.58
C VAL A 56 3.80 -7.35 9.98
N ARG A 57 3.60 -8.45 9.26
CA ARG A 57 2.65 -9.51 9.65
C ARG A 57 2.91 -10.02 11.05
N ARG A 58 1.83 -10.26 11.78
CA ARG A 58 1.86 -10.83 13.14
C ARG A 58 2.56 -12.19 13.14
N GLU A 59 2.25 -13.03 12.17
CA GLU A 59 2.82 -14.37 12.03
C GLU A 59 4.33 -14.35 11.72
N GLY A 60 5.02 -15.41 12.13
CA GLY A 60 6.45 -15.60 11.87
C GLY A 60 7.37 -14.75 12.76
N PRO A 61 8.69 -14.89 12.59
CA PRO A 61 9.68 -14.14 13.37
C PRO A 61 9.76 -12.67 12.94
N THR A 62 10.28 -11.82 13.82
CA THR A 62 10.73 -10.47 13.44
C THR A 62 12.03 -10.60 12.66
N VAL A 63 12.05 -10.11 11.42
CA VAL A 63 13.21 -10.19 10.53
C VAL A 63 13.52 -8.82 9.94
N GLN A 64 14.79 -8.58 9.63
CA GLN A 64 15.25 -7.31 9.07
C GLN A 64 14.55 -7.02 7.73
N PRO A 65 14.04 -5.79 7.53
CA PRO A 65 13.34 -5.42 6.31
C PRO A 65 14.32 -5.33 5.12
N SER A 66 13.80 -5.54 3.91
CA SER A 66 14.58 -5.35 2.69
C SER A 66 14.77 -3.86 2.38
N PRO A 67 15.82 -3.50 1.62
CA PRO A 67 16.00 -2.13 1.13
C PRO A 67 14.77 -1.58 0.41
N GLY A 68 14.06 -2.41 -0.36
CA GLY A 68 12.81 -2.02 -1.02
C GLY A 68 11.68 -1.60 -0.07
N CYS A 69 11.63 -2.19 1.14
CA CYS A 69 10.66 -1.78 2.17
C CYS A 69 11.06 -0.43 2.78
N CYS A 70 12.34 -0.23 3.10
CA CYS A 70 12.80 1.05 3.63
C CYS A 70 12.59 2.20 2.63
N ASN A 71 12.90 2.00 1.36
CA ASN A 71 12.66 3.00 0.31
C ASN A 71 11.17 3.34 0.17
N ALA A 72 10.29 2.33 0.28
CA ALA A 72 8.85 2.56 0.25
C ALA A 72 8.40 3.42 1.45
N LEU A 73 8.94 3.14 2.64
CA LEU A 73 8.62 3.89 3.86
C LEU A 73 9.10 5.34 3.82
N GLU A 74 10.28 5.60 3.27
CA GLU A 74 10.83 6.96 3.09
C GLU A 74 9.91 7.85 2.23
N SER A 75 9.27 7.26 1.23
CA SER A 75 8.29 7.94 0.35
C SER A 75 6.85 7.95 0.87
N SER A 76 6.63 7.55 2.13
CA SER A 76 5.30 7.42 2.74
C SER A 76 5.19 8.19 4.05
N ASN A 77 3.98 8.59 4.41
CA ASN A 77 3.70 9.16 5.72
C ASN A 77 3.39 8.03 6.71
N VAL A 78 4.42 7.61 7.45
CA VAL A 78 4.35 6.50 8.43
C VAL A 78 3.35 6.76 9.55
N THR A 79 3.16 8.01 9.95
CA THR A 79 2.17 8.41 10.97
C THR A 79 0.75 8.19 10.47
N CYS A 80 0.50 8.42 9.18
CA CYS A 80 -0.80 8.20 8.55
C CYS A 80 -1.13 6.71 8.37
N LEU A 81 -0.12 5.85 8.26
CA LEU A 81 -0.31 4.39 8.14
C LEU A 81 -0.69 3.71 9.47
N CYS A 82 -0.40 4.33 10.60
CA CYS A 82 -0.62 3.74 11.92
C CYS A 82 -2.06 3.32 12.23
N PRO A 83 -3.09 4.14 11.95
CA PRO A 83 -4.49 3.74 12.11
C PRO A 83 -4.85 2.46 11.34
N TYR A 84 -4.28 2.26 10.15
CA TYR A 84 -4.51 1.06 9.35
C TYR A 84 -3.96 -0.19 10.05
N PHE A 85 -2.71 -0.13 10.53
CA PHE A 85 -2.11 -1.25 11.27
C PHE A 85 -2.81 -1.51 12.60
N ALA A 86 -3.24 -0.46 13.30
CA ALA A 86 -4.01 -0.57 14.54
C ALA A 86 -5.39 -1.21 14.33
N GLN A 87 -6.05 -0.93 13.21
CA GLN A 87 -7.33 -1.53 12.87
C GLN A 87 -7.20 -3.02 12.52
N HIS A 88 -6.04 -3.44 12.02
CA HIS A 88 -5.75 -4.79 11.54
C HIS A 88 -4.72 -5.49 12.43
N GLU A 89 -4.82 -5.31 13.75
CA GLU A 89 -3.93 -5.96 14.74
C GLU A 89 -4.04 -7.50 14.73
N ASP A 90 -5.11 -8.06 14.17
CA ASP A 90 -5.26 -9.50 13.91
C ASP A 90 -4.28 -10.00 12.84
N THR A 91 -3.97 -9.15 11.87
CA THR A 91 -3.09 -9.46 10.73
C THR A 91 -1.67 -8.96 10.95
N TYR A 92 -1.50 -7.79 11.55
CA TYR A 92 -0.21 -7.11 11.70
C TYR A 92 0.21 -6.98 13.17
N SER A 93 1.51 -7.04 13.43
CA SER A 93 2.08 -6.78 14.76
C SER A 93 2.60 -5.35 14.81
N ILE A 94 2.03 -4.53 15.70
CA ILE A 94 2.50 -3.16 15.92
C ILE A 94 3.98 -3.14 16.31
N ASP A 95 4.44 -4.06 17.16
CA ASP A 95 5.85 -4.17 17.54
C ASP A 95 6.77 -4.39 16.33
N LYS A 96 6.34 -5.20 15.36
CA LYS A 96 7.08 -5.40 14.11
C LYS A 96 7.04 -4.18 13.20
N VAL A 97 5.91 -3.48 13.13
CA VAL A 97 5.81 -2.20 12.40
C VAL A 97 6.82 -1.22 12.98
N ILE A 98 6.84 -1.05 14.30
CA ILE A 98 7.79 -0.15 14.98
C ILE A 98 9.25 -0.58 14.76
N TYR A 99 9.53 -1.89 14.83
CA TYR A 99 10.86 -2.42 14.53
C TYR A 99 11.32 -2.05 13.11
N VAL A 100 10.46 -2.24 12.11
CA VAL A 100 10.77 -1.92 10.70
C VAL A 100 10.98 -0.41 10.51
N LEU A 101 10.12 0.43 11.09
CA LEU A 101 10.24 1.89 11.03
C LEU A 101 11.56 2.38 11.64
N ASN A 102 11.91 1.89 12.83
CA ASN A 102 13.16 2.23 13.50
C ASN A 102 14.38 1.75 12.71
N TYR A 103 14.33 0.53 12.17
CA TYR A 103 15.41 -0.02 11.36
C TYR A 103 15.64 0.80 10.08
N CYS A 104 14.56 1.23 9.42
CA CYS A 104 14.63 2.01 8.19
C CYS A 104 14.93 3.51 8.42
N GLY A 105 15.12 3.95 9.66
CA GLY A 105 15.42 5.36 9.98
C GLY A 105 14.24 6.31 9.85
N THR A 106 13.01 5.78 9.83
CA THR A 106 11.76 6.54 9.74
C THR A 106 10.88 6.31 10.97
N PRO A 107 11.37 6.60 12.19
CA PRO A 107 10.61 6.37 13.41
C PRO A 107 9.34 7.22 13.43
N LEU A 108 8.33 6.75 14.17
CA LEU A 108 7.16 7.56 14.46
C LEU A 108 7.56 8.82 15.23
N ALA A 109 6.92 9.95 14.91
CA ALA A 109 7.14 11.18 15.66
C ALA A 109 6.76 10.99 17.15
N SER A 110 7.59 11.48 18.07
CA SER A 110 7.36 11.40 19.52
C SER A 110 5.94 11.83 19.90
N GLY A 111 5.31 11.07 20.79
CA GLY A 111 3.91 11.29 21.21
C GLY A 111 2.84 10.79 20.24
N THR A 112 3.22 10.27 19.05
CA THR A 112 2.27 9.66 18.11
C THR A 112 1.77 8.32 18.63
N LYS A 113 0.45 8.10 18.55
CA LYS A 113 -0.19 6.82 18.88
C LYS A 113 -0.38 5.94 17.65
N CYS A 114 -0.07 4.66 17.80
CA CYS A 114 -0.22 3.62 16.80
C CYS A 114 -0.87 2.40 17.46
N GLY A 115 -2.20 2.35 17.45
CA GLY A 115 -2.94 1.40 18.28
C GLY A 115 -2.65 1.65 19.76
N ASN A 116 -2.23 0.61 20.48
CA ASN A 116 -1.80 0.72 21.88
C ASN A 116 -0.36 1.21 22.09
N TYR A 117 0.44 1.34 21.02
CA TYR A 117 1.81 1.88 21.12
C TYR A 117 1.80 3.41 21.09
N THR A 118 2.61 4.04 21.93
CA THR A 118 2.88 5.49 21.88
C THR A 118 4.37 5.70 21.73
N ALA A 119 4.78 6.47 20.71
CA ALA A 119 6.18 6.79 20.48
C ALA A 119 6.75 7.62 21.65
N PRO A 120 7.94 7.26 22.17
CA PRO A 120 8.57 7.95 23.30
C PRO A 120 9.03 9.37 22.96
#